data_AF-A0A3P7GCS1-F1
#
_entry.id   AF-A0A3P7GCS1-F1
#
_cell.length_a   1.000
_cell.length_b   1.000
_cell.length_c   1.000
_cell.angle_alpha   90.00
_cell.angle_beta   90.00
_cell.angle_gamma   90.00
#
_symmetry.space_group_name_H-M   'P 1'
#
loop_
_entity.id
_entity.type
_entity.pdbx_description
1 polymer ?
#
loop_
_entity_poly.entity_id
_entity_poly.type
_entity_poly.pdbx_seq_one_letter_code
_entity_poly.pdbx_strand_id
1 'polypeptide(L)'
;MCLSLSSLLHFITLIWIGDFTSTVGYVVYCPCMGRFGNQMEHFLGMLAFAKALNRTLVLPPFVEYYHERKQAIMVDFDKYFLVKPLRNFHKMIVMREFIKKIAPDVWPLSERKAFCWQPRQSIYDRKKPSGCHAKEGNPFGPFWDYSNISFVGDVYYASDFSEAHFIDSVSVRTKWEKKFPVDRYPVLSFISAPVAFPARTDHHHLQRYLRWSEPIMTEANKFIAESLERPFIGIHLRNDIDWKNLCHMVQENETEKLFGSAICTGRNGKLTVEMCLPSLETIIKDVTKEVSKLKLRSVFVSSDRNHYIDELKQGLAPLRITVQRRYPENLHVNLAILSMADHFIGNCVSTLSAFIYRHRKYASSIPRPSSFFAQNYFIKNRDEL
;
A
#
# COMPACT_ATOMS: atom_id res chain seq x y z
N MET A 1 -60.58 -18.89 -18.72
CA MET A 1 -59.83 -17.89 -17.92
C MET A 1 -58.34 -18.09 -18.18
N CYS A 2 -57.74 -17.26 -19.03
CA CYS A 2 -56.30 -17.23 -19.23
C CYS A 2 -55.65 -16.46 -18.07
N LEU A 3 -55.18 -17.17 -17.06
CA LEU A 3 -54.36 -16.58 -16.00
C LEU A 3 -52.88 -16.65 -16.40
N SER A 4 -52.26 -15.48 -16.40
CA SER A 4 -51.00 -15.17 -17.05
C SER A 4 -49.80 -15.86 -16.41
N LEU A 5 -48.91 -16.33 -17.27
CA LEU A 5 -47.59 -16.90 -16.96
C LEU A 5 -46.57 -15.82 -16.52
N SER A 6 -46.98 -14.80 -15.77
CA SER A 6 -46.15 -13.64 -15.43
C SER A 6 -45.56 -13.68 -14.01
N SER A 7 -45.62 -14.81 -13.31
CA SER A 7 -45.11 -14.91 -11.93
C SER A 7 -43.72 -15.54 -11.77
N LEU A 8 -43.04 -15.96 -12.85
CA LEU A 8 -41.77 -16.70 -12.75
C LEU A 8 -40.49 -15.85 -12.97
N LEU A 9 -40.57 -14.53 -12.81
CA LEU A 9 -39.41 -13.64 -13.02
C LEU A 9 -39.08 -12.73 -11.83
N HIS A 10 -39.53 -13.07 -10.63
CA HIS A 10 -38.77 -12.70 -9.43
C HIS A 10 -37.58 -13.63 -9.30
N PHE A 11 -36.65 -13.49 -10.26
CA PHE A 11 -35.27 -13.88 -10.07
C PHE A 11 -34.82 -13.19 -8.80
N ILE A 12 -34.71 -14.00 -7.75
CA ILE A 12 -34.04 -13.66 -6.53
C ILE A 12 -32.66 -13.18 -6.97
N THR A 13 -32.45 -11.86 -6.98
CA THR A 13 -31.13 -11.26 -6.86
C THR A 13 -30.63 -11.60 -5.46
N LEU A 14 -30.38 -12.89 -5.23
CA LEU A 14 -29.34 -13.41 -4.36
C LEU A 14 -28.07 -12.93 -5.04
N ILE A 15 -27.80 -11.63 -4.82
CA ILE A 15 -26.50 -11.04 -5.01
C ILE A 15 -25.57 -12.04 -4.36
N TRP A 16 -24.70 -12.60 -5.19
CA TRP A 16 -23.71 -13.61 -4.89
C TRP A 16 -22.81 -13.08 -3.77
N ILE A 17 -23.30 -13.12 -2.53
CA ILE A 17 -22.49 -13.07 -1.32
C ILE A 17 -21.84 -14.44 -1.33
N GLY A 18 -20.82 -14.61 -2.17
CA GLY A 18 -20.10 -15.87 -2.30
C GLY A 18 -19.76 -16.33 -0.90
N ASP A 19 -20.26 -17.49 -0.51
CA ASP A 19 -20.25 -18.09 0.83
C ASP A 19 -19.06 -17.63 1.68
N PHE A 20 -19.23 -16.48 2.34
CA PHE A 20 -18.17 -15.87 3.12
C PHE A 20 -18.18 -16.42 4.54
N THR A 21 -19.26 -17.08 4.98
CA THR A 21 -19.36 -17.90 6.20
C THR A 21 -18.42 -19.11 6.10
N SER A 22 -17.12 -18.82 6.08
CA SER A 22 -16.12 -19.80 5.75
C SER A 22 -15.62 -20.49 7.02
N THR A 23 -15.52 -21.81 6.95
CA THR A 23 -14.82 -22.66 7.94
C THR A 23 -13.33 -22.33 8.08
N VAL A 24 -12.80 -21.35 7.33
CA VAL A 24 -11.38 -21.02 7.26
C VAL A 24 -10.98 -19.78 8.08
N GLY A 25 -11.92 -19.08 8.71
CA GLY A 25 -11.65 -17.91 9.57
C GLY A 25 -11.18 -16.66 8.81
N TYR A 26 -10.83 -15.61 9.56
CA TYR A 26 -10.53 -14.27 9.05
C TYR A 26 -9.28 -13.67 9.67
N VAL A 27 -8.64 -12.77 8.93
CA VAL A 27 -7.57 -11.90 9.40
C VAL A 27 -7.97 -10.45 9.21
N VAL A 28 -7.91 -9.68 10.29
CA VAL A 28 -8.16 -8.24 10.37
C VAL A 28 -6.89 -7.58 10.87
N TYR A 29 -6.52 -6.43 10.34
CA TYR A 29 -5.38 -5.67 10.85
C TYR A 29 -5.58 -4.16 10.69
N CYS A 30 -4.90 -3.36 11.51
CA CYS A 30 -4.79 -1.93 11.25
C CYS A 30 -3.55 -1.61 10.39
N PRO A 31 -3.70 -0.94 9.23
CA PRO A 31 -2.60 -0.32 8.50
C PRO A 31 -2.17 1.01 9.16
N CYS A 32 -2.01 1.02 10.48
CA CYS A 32 -1.79 2.21 11.30
C CYS A 32 -0.34 2.76 11.24
N MET A 33 0.59 2.01 10.65
CA MET A 33 2.01 2.35 10.62
C MET A 33 2.39 3.05 9.30
N GLY A 34 2.15 4.37 9.26
CA GLY A 34 2.57 5.25 8.16
C GLY A 34 1.46 5.63 7.18
N ARG A 35 1.85 6.42 6.17
CA ARG A 35 0.94 6.89 5.09
C ARG A 35 0.79 5.83 3.99
N PHE A 36 -0.02 6.12 2.98
CA PHE A 36 -0.39 5.20 1.87
C PHE A 36 0.74 4.27 1.39
N GLY A 37 1.92 4.81 1.05
CA GLY A 37 3.03 3.98 0.59
C GLY A 37 3.43 2.88 1.58
N ASN A 38 3.52 3.20 2.88
CA ASN A 38 3.84 2.22 3.92
C ASN A 38 2.68 1.25 4.16
N GLN A 39 1.44 1.73 4.06
CA GLN A 39 0.25 0.88 4.17
C GLN A 39 0.25 -0.18 3.06
N MET A 40 0.69 0.18 1.85
CA MET A 40 0.82 -0.76 0.74
C MET A 40 1.97 -1.74 0.90
N GLU A 41 3.08 -1.36 1.54
CA GLU A 41 4.13 -2.33 1.92
C GLU A 41 3.58 -3.40 2.87
N HIS A 42 2.89 -2.99 3.94
CA HIS A 42 2.25 -3.93 4.85
C HIS A 42 1.20 -4.79 4.14
N PHE A 43 0.41 -4.19 3.22
CA PHE A 43 -0.63 -4.90 2.50
C PHE A 43 -0.08 -6.09 1.69
N LEU A 44 1.07 -5.93 1.02
CA LEU A 44 1.69 -7.04 0.28
C LEU A 44 2.07 -8.20 1.20
N GLY A 45 2.66 -7.91 2.37
CA GLY A 45 2.93 -8.92 3.38
C GLY A 45 1.64 -9.57 3.89
N MET A 46 0.57 -8.79 4.08
CA MET A 46 -0.72 -9.29 4.54
C MET A 46 -1.43 -10.19 3.53
N LEU A 47 -1.23 -9.96 2.23
CA LEU A 47 -1.69 -10.88 1.19
C LEU A 47 -1.04 -12.26 1.35
N ALA A 48 0.28 -12.30 1.49
CA ALA A 48 1.01 -13.55 1.73
C ALA A 48 0.58 -14.20 3.06
N PHE A 49 0.46 -13.41 4.12
CA PHE A 49 0.08 -13.88 5.46
C PHE A 49 -1.31 -14.54 5.47
N ALA A 50 -2.32 -13.87 4.92
CA ALA A 50 -3.69 -14.40 4.89
C ALA A 50 -3.79 -15.67 4.02
N LYS A 51 -3.07 -15.70 2.89
CA LYS A 51 -3.02 -16.87 2.02
C LYS A 51 -2.35 -18.06 2.72
N ALA A 52 -1.23 -17.82 3.39
CA ALA A 52 -0.45 -18.82 4.09
C ALA A 52 -1.22 -19.50 5.24
N LEU A 53 -2.07 -18.75 5.95
CA LEU A 53 -2.97 -19.28 6.98
C LEU A 53 -4.33 -19.74 6.43
N ASN A 54 -4.54 -19.65 5.12
CA ASN A 54 -5.82 -19.89 4.44
C ASN A 54 -7.02 -19.13 5.03
N ARG A 55 -6.81 -18.00 5.71
CA ARG A 55 -7.87 -17.19 6.34
C ARG A 55 -8.31 -16.06 5.43
N THR A 56 -9.60 -15.78 5.35
CA THR A 56 -10.13 -14.67 4.54
C THR A 56 -9.55 -13.34 5.01
N LEU A 57 -8.91 -12.57 4.12
CA LEU A 57 -8.39 -11.25 4.47
C LEU A 57 -9.53 -10.22 4.49
N VAL A 58 -9.70 -9.56 5.63
CA VAL A 58 -10.59 -8.40 5.75
C VAL A 58 -9.80 -7.17 5.33
N LEU A 59 -10.17 -6.58 4.19
CA LEU A 59 -9.53 -5.42 3.60
C LEU A 59 -9.81 -4.18 4.45
N PRO A 60 -8.79 -3.60 5.12
CA PRO A 60 -9.00 -2.46 6.01
C PRO A 60 -9.24 -1.18 5.21
N PRO A 61 -9.92 -0.17 5.79
CA PRO A 61 -9.87 1.17 5.25
C PRO A 61 -8.43 1.71 5.29
N PHE A 62 -8.10 2.57 4.33
CA PHE A 62 -6.88 3.36 4.32
C PHE A 62 -6.95 4.44 5.40
N VAL A 63 -5.81 4.70 6.04
CA VAL A 63 -5.65 5.80 6.99
C VAL A 63 -5.10 7.02 6.26
N GLU A 64 -5.81 8.14 6.31
CA GLU A 64 -5.41 9.38 5.67
C GLU A 64 -5.30 10.54 6.67
N TYR A 65 -4.35 11.43 6.42
CA TYR A 65 -4.04 12.58 7.27
C TYR A 65 -4.23 13.86 6.48
N TYR A 66 -4.95 14.80 7.07
CA TYR A 66 -5.29 16.08 6.49
C TYR A 66 -4.92 17.20 7.46
N HIS A 67 -4.32 18.27 6.96
CA HIS A 67 -3.82 19.36 7.82
C HIS A 67 -4.94 20.05 8.61
N GLU A 68 -6.14 20.11 8.04
CA GLU A 68 -7.33 20.71 8.66
C GLU A 68 -8.01 19.79 9.69
N ARG A 69 -7.52 18.55 9.88
CA ARG A 69 -8.12 17.56 10.79
C ARG A 69 -7.16 17.16 11.90
N LYS A 70 -7.68 17.12 13.14
CA LYS A 70 -6.91 16.64 14.31
C LYS A 70 -6.71 15.13 14.31
N GLN A 71 -7.65 14.37 13.74
CA GLN A 71 -7.63 12.92 13.68
C GLN A 71 -7.49 12.44 12.25
N ALA A 72 -6.84 11.28 12.07
CA ALA A 72 -6.83 10.61 10.78
C ALA A 72 -8.26 10.20 10.38
N ILE A 73 -8.51 10.18 9.07
CA ILE A 73 -9.76 9.67 8.52
C ILE A 73 -9.55 8.31 7.89
N MET A 74 -10.65 7.58 7.74
CA MET A 74 -10.68 6.24 7.17
C MET A 74 -11.41 6.28 5.83
N VAL A 75 -10.78 5.67 4.82
CA VAL A 75 -11.34 5.55 3.47
C VAL A 75 -11.41 4.08 3.09
N ASP A 76 -12.61 3.58 2.83
CA ASP A 76 -12.80 2.16 2.49
C ASP A 76 -11.91 1.72 1.33
N PHE A 77 -11.40 0.49 1.42
CA PHE A 77 -10.44 -0.07 0.46
C PHE A 77 -10.93 0.01 -1.00
N ASP A 78 -12.23 -0.25 -1.21
CA ASP A 78 -12.88 -0.27 -2.51
C ASP A 78 -13.05 1.12 -3.14
N LYS A 79 -12.74 2.20 -2.42
CA LYS A 79 -12.63 3.55 -3.00
C LYS A 79 -11.51 3.62 -4.04
N TYR A 80 -10.36 3.03 -3.75
CA TYR A 80 -9.16 3.16 -4.59
C TYR A 80 -8.85 1.93 -5.41
N PHE A 81 -9.27 0.74 -4.97
CA PHE A 81 -8.92 -0.50 -5.65
C PHE A 81 -10.13 -1.39 -5.93
N LEU A 82 -10.09 -2.08 -7.06
CA LEU A 82 -11.02 -3.15 -7.36
C LEU A 82 -10.76 -4.35 -6.44
N VAL A 83 -11.81 -4.86 -5.82
CA VAL A 83 -11.72 -6.05 -4.94
C VAL A 83 -11.69 -7.35 -5.74
N LYS A 84 -12.35 -7.40 -6.91
CA LYS A 84 -12.46 -8.63 -7.72
C LYS A 84 -11.08 -9.19 -8.15
N PRO A 85 -10.12 -8.40 -8.65
CA PRO A 85 -8.79 -8.91 -8.99
C PRO A 85 -8.04 -9.51 -7.80
N LEU A 86 -8.20 -8.94 -6.61
CA LEU A 86 -7.63 -9.49 -5.36
C LEU A 86 -8.27 -10.83 -4.98
N ARG A 87 -9.57 -10.97 -5.19
CA ARG A 87 -10.30 -12.24 -4.95
C ARG A 87 -9.84 -13.40 -5.83
N ASN A 88 -9.21 -13.12 -6.97
CA ASN A 88 -8.61 -14.16 -7.80
C ASN A 88 -7.36 -14.78 -7.16
N PHE A 89 -6.70 -14.07 -6.22
CA PHE A 89 -5.54 -14.59 -5.48
C PHE A 89 -5.96 -15.35 -4.22
N HIS A 90 -6.84 -14.73 -3.43
CA HIS A 90 -7.27 -15.26 -2.14
C HIS A 90 -8.65 -14.73 -1.74
N LYS A 91 -9.35 -15.39 -0.82
CA LYS A 91 -10.65 -14.91 -0.31
C LYS A 91 -10.46 -13.59 0.44
N MET A 92 -11.23 -12.57 0.05
CA MET A 92 -11.17 -11.24 0.68
C MET A 92 -12.54 -10.55 0.74
N ILE A 93 -12.74 -9.76 1.79
CA ILE A 93 -13.95 -8.98 2.03
C ILE A 93 -13.60 -7.58 2.55
N VAL A 94 -14.33 -6.55 2.11
CA VAL A 94 -14.15 -5.17 2.61
C VAL A 94 -14.60 -5.11 4.08
N MET A 95 -13.84 -4.42 4.92
CA MET A 95 -14.12 -4.32 6.37
C MET A 95 -15.54 -3.86 6.68
N ARG A 96 -16.05 -2.84 5.99
CA ARG A 96 -17.45 -2.39 6.09
C ARG A 96 -18.46 -3.55 5.93
N GLU A 97 -18.27 -4.38 4.91
CA GLU A 97 -19.15 -5.53 4.64
C GLU A 97 -18.97 -6.65 5.66
N PHE A 98 -17.73 -6.95 6.06
CA PHE A 98 -17.43 -7.94 7.09
C PHE A 98 -18.09 -7.60 8.43
N ILE A 99 -17.93 -6.36 8.89
CA ILE A 99 -18.50 -5.90 10.16
C ILE A 99 -20.02 -5.93 10.14
N LYS A 100 -20.64 -5.61 8.99
CA LYS A 100 -22.09 -5.61 8.86
C LYS A 100 -22.68 -7.02 8.76
N LYS A 101 -22.04 -7.94 8.04
CA LYS A 101 -22.65 -9.20 7.58
C LYS A 101 -22.11 -10.46 8.25
N ILE A 102 -20.94 -10.41 8.88
CA ILE A 102 -20.22 -11.60 9.32
C ILE A 102 -19.81 -11.47 10.78
N ALA A 103 -19.24 -10.33 11.16
CA ALA A 103 -18.73 -10.12 12.50
C ALA A 103 -19.78 -10.30 13.62
N PRO A 104 -21.08 -9.98 13.45
CA PRO A 104 -22.07 -10.23 14.50
C PRO A 104 -22.17 -11.71 14.90
N ASP A 105 -22.00 -12.62 13.93
CA ASP A 105 -22.21 -14.06 14.15
C ASP A 105 -20.93 -14.78 14.59
N VAL A 106 -19.78 -14.44 13.98
CA VAL A 106 -18.50 -15.16 14.23
C VAL A 106 -17.52 -14.38 15.11
N TRP A 107 -17.79 -13.11 15.39
CA TRP A 107 -16.89 -12.23 16.16
C TRP A 107 -17.67 -11.20 17.00
N PRO A 108 -18.53 -11.70 17.92
CA PRO A 108 -19.42 -10.86 18.72
C PRO A 108 -18.62 -9.90 19.61
N LEU A 109 -19.24 -8.78 19.99
CA LEU A 109 -18.59 -7.72 20.78
C LEU A 109 -17.94 -8.23 22.08
N SER A 110 -18.55 -9.22 22.73
CA SER A 110 -18.09 -9.83 23.98
C SER A 110 -16.85 -10.72 23.84
N GLU A 111 -16.35 -10.97 22.64
CA GLU A 111 -15.25 -11.91 22.39
C GLU A 111 -14.08 -11.31 21.61
N ARG A 112 -14.17 -10.04 21.21
CA ARG A 112 -13.14 -9.40 20.37
C ARG A 112 -11.86 -9.18 21.16
N LYS A 113 -10.78 -9.86 20.76
CA LYS A 113 -9.44 -9.70 21.37
C LYS A 113 -8.46 -8.99 20.43
N ALA A 114 -7.70 -8.03 20.93
CA ALA A 114 -6.67 -7.36 20.16
C ALA A 114 -5.39 -8.20 20.13
N PHE A 115 -4.85 -8.47 18.94
CA PHE A 115 -3.58 -9.16 18.77
C PHE A 115 -2.45 -8.13 18.65
N CYS A 116 -1.43 -8.25 19.49
CA CYS A 116 -0.23 -7.42 19.42
C CYS A 116 1.02 -8.24 19.73
N TRP A 117 2.18 -7.71 19.29
CA TRP A 117 3.47 -8.37 19.47
C TRP A 117 3.70 -8.73 20.94
N GLN A 118 3.63 -7.70 21.80
CA GLN A 118 3.83 -7.78 23.24
C GLN A 118 2.97 -6.71 23.93
N PRO A 119 2.62 -6.90 25.22
CA PRO A 119 1.96 -5.86 25.98
C PRO A 119 2.85 -4.62 26.10
N ARG A 120 2.23 -3.44 26.16
CA ARG A 120 2.89 -2.16 26.38
C ARG A 120 2.18 -1.40 27.49
N GLN A 121 2.86 -0.43 28.09
CA GLN A 121 2.21 0.49 29.03
C GLN A 121 1.27 1.44 28.26
N SER A 122 0.09 1.72 28.83
CA SER A 122 -0.82 2.74 28.29
C SER A 122 -0.12 4.10 28.20
N ILE A 123 -0.34 4.79 27.07
CA ILE A 123 0.18 6.15 26.85
C ILE A 123 -0.75 7.22 27.46
N TYR A 124 -2.00 6.88 27.72
CA TYR A 124 -2.99 7.80 28.30
C TYR A 124 -3.12 7.67 29.82
N ASP A 125 -2.90 6.47 30.37
CA ASP A 125 -3.02 6.23 31.80
C ASP A 125 -1.99 5.22 32.30
N ARG A 126 -0.90 5.73 32.88
CA ARG A 126 0.19 4.90 33.42
C ARG A 126 -0.24 3.97 34.57
N LYS A 127 -1.44 4.12 35.13
CA LYS A 127 -1.97 3.23 36.17
C LYS A 127 -2.68 2.00 35.60
N LYS A 128 -3.01 2.00 34.30
CA LYS A 128 -3.62 0.82 33.66
C LYS A 128 -2.62 -0.33 33.57
N PRO A 129 -3.10 -1.58 33.69
CA PRO A 129 -2.25 -2.74 33.41
C PRO A 129 -1.75 -2.69 31.97
N SER A 130 -0.57 -3.27 31.74
CA SER A 130 -0.02 -3.37 30.39
C SER A 130 -0.92 -4.22 29.49
N GLY A 131 -1.10 -3.77 28.25
CA GLY A 131 -1.97 -4.41 27.29
C GLY A 131 -1.59 -4.06 25.85
N CYS A 132 -2.42 -4.47 24.89
CA CYS A 132 -2.24 -4.02 23.51
C CYS A 132 -2.60 -2.54 23.35
N HIS A 133 -3.50 -2.02 24.19
CA HIS A 133 -3.97 -0.62 24.11
C HIS A 133 -4.36 -0.25 22.68
N ALA A 134 -5.20 -1.10 22.06
CA ALA A 134 -5.42 -1.13 20.61
C ALA A 134 -6.00 0.15 20.02
N LYS A 135 -6.65 0.99 20.86
CA LYS A 135 -7.29 2.24 20.47
C LYS A 135 -6.54 3.47 20.97
N GLU A 136 -5.37 3.31 21.56
CA GLU A 136 -4.58 4.44 22.05
C GLU A 136 -3.73 5.04 20.93
N GLY A 137 -3.85 6.36 20.76
CA GLY A 137 -3.14 7.13 19.74
C GLY A 137 -3.96 7.37 18.46
N ASN A 138 -3.40 8.22 17.61
CA ASN A 138 -3.87 8.49 16.25
C ASN A 138 -2.85 7.82 15.28
N PRO A 139 -3.24 6.83 14.46
CA PRO A 139 -4.60 6.57 13.97
C PRO A 139 -5.34 5.42 14.65
N PHE A 140 -4.73 4.73 15.62
CA PHE A 140 -5.28 3.51 16.23
C PHE A 140 -6.72 3.66 16.73
N GLY A 141 -7.01 4.66 17.56
CA GLY A 141 -8.37 4.91 18.05
C GLY A 141 -9.36 5.17 16.92
N PRO A 142 -9.16 6.25 16.13
CA PRO A 142 -10.00 6.58 15.00
C PRO A 142 -10.25 5.40 14.04
N PHE A 143 -9.23 4.58 13.74
CA PHE A 143 -9.34 3.43 12.85
C PHE A 143 -10.34 2.39 13.36
N TRP A 144 -10.21 1.97 14.63
CA TRP A 144 -11.12 0.97 15.19
C TRP A 144 -12.52 1.56 15.43
N ASP A 145 -12.61 2.84 15.79
CA ASP A 145 -13.88 3.56 15.95
C ASP A 145 -14.67 3.65 14.65
N TYR A 146 -14.01 3.88 13.51
CA TYR A 146 -14.65 3.94 12.20
C TYR A 146 -15.48 2.69 11.88
N SER A 147 -15.01 1.53 12.34
CA SER A 147 -15.69 0.23 12.14
C SER A 147 -16.47 -0.25 13.37
N ASN A 148 -16.67 0.61 14.39
CA ASN A 148 -17.29 0.27 15.66
C ASN A 148 -16.70 -1.01 16.30
N ILE A 149 -15.37 -1.09 16.31
CA ILE A 149 -14.62 -2.20 16.92
C ILE A 149 -14.12 -1.75 18.30
N SER A 150 -14.48 -2.54 19.30
CA SER A 150 -13.97 -2.48 20.66
C SER A 150 -13.48 -3.86 21.05
N PHE A 151 -12.46 -3.91 21.92
CA PHE A 151 -11.83 -5.14 22.36
C PHE A 151 -12.07 -5.35 23.86
N VAL A 152 -12.33 -6.60 24.24
CA VAL A 152 -12.56 -7.02 25.64
C VAL A 152 -11.34 -7.71 26.25
N GLY A 153 -10.31 -7.95 25.45
CA GLY A 153 -9.07 -8.58 25.90
C GLY A 153 -7.98 -8.51 24.87
N ASP A 154 -6.81 -9.05 25.23
CA ASP A 154 -5.59 -8.99 24.44
C ASP A 154 -5.03 -10.39 24.18
N VAL A 155 -4.31 -10.53 23.07
CA VAL A 155 -3.54 -11.72 22.70
C VAL A 155 -2.13 -11.29 22.32
N TYR A 156 -1.15 -11.84 23.04
CA TYR A 156 0.27 -11.63 22.78
C TYR A 156 0.83 -12.86 22.09
N TYR A 157 1.66 -12.67 21.06
CA TYR A 157 2.20 -13.78 20.27
C TYR A 157 3.72 -13.84 20.20
N ALA A 158 4.44 -12.76 20.49
CA ALA A 158 5.91 -12.76 20.43
C ALA A 158 6.56 -13.74 21.41
N SER A 159 5.94 -13.97 22.57
CA SER A 159 6.40 -14.90 23.60
C SER A 159 6.52 -16.34 23.11
N ASP A 160 5.75 -16.72 22.09
CA ASP A 160 5.68 -18.09 21.60
C ASP A 160 6.53 -18.32 20.36
N PHE A 161 6.80 -17.26 19.60
CA PHE A 161 7.55 -17.24 18.35
C PHE A 161 7.84 -15.82 17.89
N SER A 162 9.07 -15.36 18.14
CA SER A 162 9.58 -14.04 17.73
C SER A 162 9.84 -13.94 16.22
N GLU A 163 9.66 -15.03 15.49
CA GLU A 163 9.75 -15.12 14.04
C GLU A 163 8.38 -15.05 13.35
N ALA A 164 7.31 -14.66 14.05
CA ALA A 164 5.93 -14.76 13.59
C ALA A 164 5.62 -14.04 12.24
N HIS A 165 6.47 -13.08 11.85
CA HIS A 165 6.39 -12.35 10.58
C HIS A 165 6.94 -13.12 9.37
N PHE A 166 7.69 -14.21 9.57
CA PHE A 166 8.24 -15.07 8.52
C PHE A 166 7.25 -16.17 8.10
N ILE A 167 6.07 -15.75 7.64
CA ILE A 167 4.93 -16.65 7.39
C ILE A 167 5.15 -17.66 6.25
N ASP A 168 6.17 -17.49 5.42
CA ASP A 168 6.50 -18.46 4.36
C ASP A 168 7.12 -19.75 4.95
N SER A 169 7.72 -19.66 6.13
CA SER A 169 8.24 -20.82 6.86
C SER A 169 7.12 -21.76 7.28
N VAL A 170 7.24 -23.05 6.92
CA VAL A 170 6.28 -24.10 7.33
C VAL A 170 6.18 -24.15 8.86
N SER A 171 7.29 -24.06 9.59
CA SER A 171 7.29 -24.11 11.05
C SER A 171 6.51 -22.95 11.67
N VAL A 172 6.62 -21.75 11.10
CA VAL A 172 5.90 -20.56 11.57
C VAL A 172 4.40 -20.69 11.29
N ARG A 173 4.02 -21.18 10.11
CA ARG A 173 2.61 -21.47 9.77
C ARG A 173 1.98 -22.46 10.74
N THR A 174 2.65 -23.59 10.98
CA THR A 174 2.15 -24.60 11.92
C THR A 174 2.00 -24.05 13.34
N LYS A 175 2.90 -23.17 13.79
CA LYS A 175 2.75 -22.49 15.09
C LYS A 175 1.50 -21.59 15.13
N TRP A 176 1.26 -20.81 14.08
CA TRP A 176 0.05 -19.99 13.95
C TRP A 176 -1.23 -20.85 14.00
N GLU A 177 -1.30 -21.91 13.19
CA GLU A 177 -2.46 -22.79 13.11
C GLU A 177 -2.73 -23.54 14.42
N LYS A 178 -1.68 -24.08 15.06
CA LYS A 178 -1.80 -24.81 16.33
C LYS A 178 -2.23 -23.90 17.48
N LYS A 179 -1.68 -22.69 17.55
CA LYS A 179 -1.95 -21.77 18.67
C LYS A 179 -3.26 -21.01 18.49
N PHE A 180 -3.61 -20.70 17.24
CA PHE A 180 -4.79 -19.93 16.89
C PHE A 180 -5.66 -20.68 15.86
N PRO A 181 -6.25 -21.83 16.24
CA PRO A 181 -7.11 -22.59 15.35
C PRO A 181 -8.45 -21.85 15.14
N VAL A 182 -9.13 -22.11 14.01
CA VAL A 182 -10.31 -21.33 13.57
C VAL A 182 -11.51 -21.49 14.51
N ASP A 183 -11.71 -22.67 15.09
CA ASP A 183 -12.79 -22.97 16.04
C ASP A 183 -12.75 -22.09 17.30
N ARG A 184 -11.55 -21.71 17.74
CA ARG A 184 -11.34 -20.86 18.92
C ARG A 184 -11.05 -19.40 18.57
N TYR A 185 -10.40 -19.18 17.44
CA TYR A 185 -10.04 -17.86 16.94
C TYR A 185 -10.54 -17.71 15.51
N PRO A 186 -11.86 -17.52 15.33
CA PRO A 186 -12.43 -17.31 14.00
C PRO A 186 -11.89 -16.03 13.36
N VAL A 187 -11.52 -15.02 14.16
CA VAL A 187 -10.92 -13.77 13.70
C VAL A 187 -9.60 -13.49 14.42
N LEU A 188 -8.53 -13.28 13.64
CA LEU A 188 -7.26 -12.77 14.14
C LEU A 188 -7.20 -11.27 13.87
N SER A 189 -7.32 -10.44 14.91
CA SER A 189 -7.45 -8.98 14.81
C SER A 189 -6.23 -8.23 15.33
N PHE A 190 -5.32 -7.89 14.42
CA PHE A 190 -4.03 -7.31 14.75
C PHE A 190 -4.06 -5.78 14.84
N ILE A 191 -3.47 -5.21 15.89
CA ILE A 191 -3.33 -3.76 16.04
C ILE A 191 -2.36 -3.13 15.03
N SER A 192 -1.51 -3.95 14.42
CA SER A 192 -0.59 -3.61 13.34
C SER A 192 -0.37 -4.84 12.47
N ALA A 193 0.06 -4.69 11.22
CA ALA A 193 0.32 -5.84 10.36
C ALA A 193 1.43 -6.73 10.97
N PRO A 194 1.20 -8.05 11.22
CA PRO A 194 2.20 -8.98 11.76
C PRO A 194 3.19 -9.45 10.67
N VAL A 195 3.73 -8.51 9.88
CA VAL A 195 4.57 -8.79 8.71
C VAL A 195 5.80 -7.88 8.69
N ALA A 196 6.80 -8.24 7.90
CA ALA A 196 7.99 -7.40 7.72
C ALA A 196 7.63 -6.06 7.07
N PHE A 197 8.40 -5.02 7.42
CA PHE A 197 8.36 -3.72 6.75
C PHE A 197 9.79 -3.30 6.36
N PRO A 198 10.02 -2.85 5.11
CA PRO A 198 9.11 -2.89 3.95
C PRO A 198 8.71 -4.32 3.55
N ALA A 199 7.85 -4.44 2.53
CA ALA A 199 7.47 -5.76 2.01
C ALA A 199 8.70 -6.51 1.51
N ARG A 200 8.79 -7.80 1.85
CA ARG A 200 9.84 -8.68 1.34
C ARG A 200 9.71 -8.83 -0.18
N THR A 201 10.84 -9.02 -0.86
CA THR A 201 10.93 -9.07 -2.33
C THR A 201 10.12 -10.22 -2.93
N ASP A 202 10.04 -11.36 -2.24
CA ASP A 202 9.19 -12.51 -2.59
C ASP A 202 7.69 -12.17 -2.61
N HIS A 203 7.24 -11.12 -1.91
CA HIS A 203 5.85 -10.67 -1.92
C HIS A 203 5.56 -9.58 -2.96
N HIS A 204 6.58 -9.02 -3.62
CA HIS A 204 6.41 -7.87 -4.53
C HIS A 204 5.53 -8.20 -5.74
N HIS A 205 5.57 -9.44 -6.24
CA HIS A 205 4.80 -9.88 -7.39
C HIS A 205 3.27 -9.84 -7.14
N LEU A 206 2.84 -9.86 -5.87
CA LEU A 206 1.43 -9.77 -5.47
C LEU A 206 0.79 -8.42 -5.84
N GLN A 207 1.60 -7.41 -6.12
CA GLN A 207 1.15 -6.12 -6.67
C GLN A 207 0.32 -6.29 -7.95
N ARG A 208 0.47 -7.39 -8.71
CA ARG A 208 -0.33 -7.69 -9.91
C ARG A 208 -1.84 -7.71 -9.70
N TYR A 209 -2.27 -8.00 -8.48
CA TYR A 209 -3.69 -8.08 -8.11
C TYR A 209 -4.26 -6.72 -7.67
N LEU A 210 -3.43 -5.72 -7.42
CA LEU A 210 -3.85 -4.37 -7.06
C LEU A 210 -4.18 -3.55 -8.32
N ARG A 211 -5.48 -3.42 -8.61
CA ARG A 211 -6.00 -2.64 -9.74
C ARG A 211 -6.76 -1.44 -9.23
N TRP A 212 -6.43 -0.26 -9.74
CA TRP A 212 -7.14 0.97 -9.43
C TRP A 212 -8.64 0.84 -9.75
N SER A 213 -9.47 1.53 -8.96
CA SER A 213 -10.90 1.63 -9.21
C SER A 213 -11.19 2.45 -10.47
N GLU A 214 -12.37 2.23 -11.06
CA GLU A 214 -12.78 2.93 -12.29
C GLU A 214 -12.78 4.46 -12.15
N PRO A 215 -13.21 5.08 -11.03
CA PRO A 215 -13.12 6.53 -10.87
C PRO A 215 -11.68 7.05 -10.94
N ILE A 216 -10.73 6.36 -10.29
CA ILE A 216 -9.31 6.75 -10.32
C ILE A 216 -8.75 6.63 -11.73
N MET A 217 -9.05 5.53 -12.42
CA MET A 217 -8.59 5.31 -13.79
C MET A 217 -9.21 6.31 -14.77
N THR A 218 -10.48 6.66 -14.60
CA THR A 218 -11.18 7.64 -15.44
C THR A 218 -10.53 9.01 -15.32
N GLU A 219 -10.28 9.49 -14.11
CA GLU A 219 -9.61 10.78 -13.90
C GLU A 219 -8.18 10.80 -14.41
N ALA A 220 -7.43 9.71 -14.19
CA ALA A 220 -6.06 9.60 -14.65
C ALA A 220 -5.96 9.59 -16.18
N ASN A 221 -6.82 8.83 -16.86
CA ASN A 221 -6.88 8.79 -18.32
C ASN A 221 -7.29 10.14 -18.92
N LYS A 222 -8.29 10.80 -18.31
CA LYS A 222 -8.72 12.14 -18.73
C LYS A 222 -7.55 13.13 -18.68
N PHE A 223 -6.83 13.19 -17.56
CA PHE A 223 -5.68 14.08 -17.43
C PHE A 223 -4.59 13.78 -18.46
N ILE A 224 -4.25 12.50 -18.68
CA ILE A 224 -3.27 12.11 -19.68
C ILE A 224 -3.70 12.60 -21.07
N ALA A 225 -4.95 12.34 -21.47
CA ALA A 225 -5.45 12.70 -22.78
C ALA A 225 -5.49 14.22 -23.02
N GLU A 226 -5.81 15.00 -22.00
CA GLU A 226 -5.96 16.46 -22.11
C GLU A 226 -4.64 17.23 -21.95
N SER A 227 -3.66 16.67 -21.22
CA SER A 227 -2.49 17.44 -20.76
C SER A 227 -1.13 16.86 -21.14
N LEU A 228 -1.04 15.58 -21.52
CA LEU A 228 0.24 14.88 -21.71
C LEU A 228 0.38 14.30 -23.13
N GLU A 229 1.22 14.95 -23.95
CA GLU A 229 1.59 14.40 -25.25
C GLU A 229 2.43 13.13 -25.05
N ARG A 230 2.03 12.03 -25.71
CA ARG A 230 2.76 10.76 -25.67
C ARG A 230 3.91 10.72 -26.68
N PRO A 231 5.00 9.98 -26.38
CA PRO A 231 5.25 9.27 -25.13
C PRO A 231 5.66 10.23 -24.00
N PHE A 232 5.25 9.96 -22.77
CA PHE A 232 5.52 10.82 -21.60
C PHE A 232 6.29 10.12 -20.49
N ILE A 233 7.04 10.90 -19.73
CA ILE A 233 7.73 10.45 -18.52
C ILE A 233 7.00 10.92 -17.28
N GLY A 234 6.79 10.01 -16.34
CA GLY A 234 6.32 10.34 -15.01
C GLY A 234 7.49 10.45 -14.05
N ILE A 235 7.57 11.50 -13.25
CA ILE A 235 8.54 11.60 -12.17
C ILE A 235 7.86 11.76 -10.82
N HIS A 236 8.42 11.12 -9.81
CA HIS A 236 7.94 11.21 -8.44
C HIS A 236 9.03 11.74 -7.50
N LEU A 237 8.76 12.90 -6.93
CA LEU A 237 9.66 13.61 -6.02
C LEU A 237 9.20 13.42 -4.57
N ARG A 238 10.18 13.30 -3.66
CA ARG A 238 9.98 13.34 -2.21
C ARG A 238 10.94 14.37 -1.64
N ASN A 239 10.44 15.57 -1.45
CA ASN A 239 11.25 16.74 -1.09
C ASN A 239 10.61 17.60 0.01
N ASP A 240 9.64 17.03 0.72
CA ASP A 240 9.17 17.61 1.96
C ASP A 240 10.27 17.64 3.06
N ILE A 241 10.09 18.51 4.05
CA ILE A 241 11.07 18.74 5.13
C ILE A 241 11.39 17.45 5.91
N ASP A 242 10.41 16.56 6.08
CA ASP A 242 10.61 15.27 6.74
C ASP A 242 11.69 14.44 6.02
N TRP A 243 11.73 14.49 4.68
CA TRP A 243 12.73 13.78 3.89
C TRP A 243 14.10 14.43 3.96
N LYS A 244 14.17 15.75 4.07
CA LYS A 244 15.44 16.44 4.28
C LYS A 244 16.10 15.96 5.57
N ASN A 245 15.35 15.95 6.67
CA ASN A 245 15.85 15.49 7.97
C ASN A 245 16.22 14.01 7.95
N LEU A 246 15.37 13.18 7.32
CA LEU A 246 15.64 11.75 7.18
C LEU A 246 16.92 11.47 6.38
N CYS A 247 17.08 12.12 5.23
CA CYS A 247 18.20 11.88 4.33
C CYS A 247 19.53 12.44 4.86
N HIS A 248 19.51 13.39 5.80
CA HIS A 248 20.73 13.80 6.53
C HIS A 248 21.31 12.68 7.40
N MET A 249 20.51 11.68 7.79
CA MET A 249 20.99 10.51 8.54
C MET A 249 21.58 9.42 7.64
N VAL A 250 21.52 9.57 6.32
CA VAL A 250 22.14 8.63 5.39
C VAL A 250 23.65 8.81 5.46
N GLN A 251 24.32 7.83 6.06
CA GLN A 251 25.77 7.75 6.11
C GLN A 251 26.29 7.09 4.83
N GLU A 252 27.03 7.86 4.04
CA GLU A 252 27.66 7.38 2.81
C GLU A 252 28.51 6.13 3.08
N ASN A 253 28.40 5.14 2.20
CA ASN A 253 29.07 3.84 2.33
C ASN A 253 28.71 2.97 3.56
N GLU A 254 27.75 3.38 4.40
CA GLU A 254 27.29 2.57 5.54
C GLU A 254 25.80 2.22 5.43
N THR A 255 24.98 3.18 5.00
CA THR A 255 23.53 2.98 4.95
C THR A 255 23.16 2.08 3.77
N GLU A 256 22.83 0.82 4.04
CA GLU A 256 22.48 -0.12 2.98
C GLU A 256 21.06 0.11 2.44
N LYS A 257 20.09 0.25 3.35
CA LYS A 257 18.65 0.27 3.04
C LYS A 257 17.89 1.24 3.92
N LEU A 258 16.91 1.91 3.33
CA LEU A 258 15.99 2.80 4.01
C LEU A 258 14.67 2.81 3.26
N PHE A 259 13.59 2.43 3.95
CA PHE A 259 12.25 2.37 3.36
C PHE A 259 12.24 1.66 1.99
N GLY A 260 11.76 2.30 0.93
CA GLY A 260 11.66 1.70 -0.40
C GLY A 260 13.00 1.38 -1.07
N SER A 261 14.16 1.78 -0.50
CA SER A 261 15.42 1.82 -1.25
C SER A 261 15.99 0.48 -1.72
N ALA A 262 15.48 -0.64 -1.22
CA ALA A 262 15.87 -1.96 -1.71
C ALA A 262 15.64 -2.13 -3.22
N ILE A 263 14.59 -1.50 -3.77
CA ILE A 263 14.24 -1.60 -5.19
C ILE A 263 15.24 -0.90 -6.12
N CYS A 264 15.96 0.11 -5.63
CA CYS A 264 16.89 0.95 -6.42
C CYS A 264 18.35 0.63 -6.09
N THR A 265 18.65 0.19 -4.88
CA THR A 265 20.01 -0.24 -4.50
C THR A 265 20.25 -1.72 -4.80
N GLY A 266 19.20 -2.51 -4.99
CA GLY A 266 19.31 -3.97 -5.11
C GLY A 266 19.84 -4.60 -3.82
N ARG A 267 20.26 -5.87 -3.88
CA ARG A 267 20.66 -6.63 -2.69
C ARG A 267 21.90 -6.06 -2.00
N ASN A 268 22.93 -5.71 -2.77
CA ASN A 268 24.25 -5.35 -2.24
C ASN A 268 24.61 -3.86 -2.42
N GLY A 269 23.74 -3.06 -3.02
CA GLY A 269 24.00 -1.63 -3.20
C GLY A 269 23.83 -0.85 -1.92
N LYS A 270 24.55 0.27 -1.81
CA LYS A 270 24.44 1.21 -0.69
C LYS A 270 23.65 2.43 -1.13
N LEU A 271 22.91 3.01 -0.19
CA LEU A 271 22.13 4.23 -0.42
C LEU A 271 23.03 5.45 -0.25
N THR A 272 23.03 6.34 -1.23
CA THR A 272 23.69 7.65 -1.13
C THR A 272 22.70 8.73 -0.72
N VAL A 273 23.21 9.85 -0.22
CA VAL A 273 22.39 11.02 0.11
C VAL A 273 21.66 11.53 -1.14
N GLU A 274 22.33 11.56 -2.29
CA GLU A 274 21.75 12.03 -3.57
C GLU A 274 20.64 11.09 -4.09
N MET A 275 20.72 9.78 -3.84
CA MET A 275 19.62 8.85 -4.12
C MET A 275 18.41 9.08 -3.19
N CYS A 276 18.68 9.42 -1.93
CA CYS A 276 17.66 9.68 -0.92
C CYS A 276 16.93 11.00 -1.20
N LEU A 277 17.68 12.08 -1.42
CA LEU A 277 17.19 13.43 -1.68
C LEU A 277 17.93 14.05 -2.88
N PRO A 278 17.51 13.73 -4.11
CA PRO A 278 18.15 14.24 -5.32
C PRO A 278 18.11 15.76 -5.39
N SER A 279 19.24 16.38 -5.72
CA SER A 279 19.32 17.81 -6.02
C SER A 279 18.53 18.16 -7.28
N LEU A 280 18.15 19.43 -7.41
CA LEU A 280 17.48 19.94 -8.62
C LEU A 280 18.34 19.69 -9.87
N GLU A 281 19.67 19.81 -9.76
CA GLU A 281 20.60 19.51 -10.86
C GLU A 281 20.49 18.04 -11.30
N THR A 282 20.55 17.10 -10.35
CA THR A 282 20.38 15.67 -10.64
C THR A 282 19.02 15.37 -11.23
N ILE A 283 17.94 15.97 -10.69
CA ILE A 283 16.59 15.80 -11.22
C ILE A 283 16.54 16.23 -12.70
N ILE A 284 17.02 17.45 -13.02
CA ILE A 284 17.03 17.97 -14.40
C ILE A 284 17.89 17.06 -15.30
N LYS A 285 19.08 16.66 -14.84
CA LYS A 285 20.01 15.81 -15.59
C LYS A 285 19.39 14.45 -15.93
N ASP A 286 18.83 13.75 -14.95
CA ASP A 286 18.27 12.42 -15.15
C ASP A 286 17.01 12.46 -16.03
N VAL A 287 16.17 13.48 -15.86
CA VAL A 287 15.01 13.70 -16.74
C VAL A 287 15.47 13.99 -18.17
N THR A 288 16.41 14.92 -18.35
CA THR A 288 16.98 15.28 -19.66
C THR A 288 17.52 14.05 -20.39
N LYS A 289 18.26 13.21 -19.66
CA LYS A 289 18.84 11.96 -20.18
C LYS A 289 17.77 11.02 -20.71
N GLU A 290 16.76 10.69 -19.92
CA GLU A 290 15.73 9.73 -20.35
C GLU A 290 14.79 10.33 -21.40
N VAL A 291 14.44 11.62 -21.32
CA VAL A 291 13.65 12.31 -22.36
C VAL A 291 14.34 12.23 -23.71
N SER A 292 15.64 12.54 -23.76
CA SER A 292 16.40 12.52 -25.01
C SER A 292 16.54 11.10 -25.56
N LYS A 293 16.88 10.14 -24.70
CA LYS A 293 17.07 8.73 -25.05
C LYS A 293 15.79 8.07 -25.57
N LEU A 294 14.64 8.36 -24.97
CA LEU A 294 13.36 7.73 -25.28
C LEU A 294 12.45 8.62 -26.16
N LYS A 295 12.94 9.79 -26.60
CA LYS A 295 12.21 10.76 -27.43
C LYS A 295 10.85 11.15 -26.82
N LEU A 296 10.83 11.39 -25.52
CA LEU A 296 9.62 11.75 -24.77
C LEU A 296 9.18 13.17 -25.12
N ARG A 297 7.88 13.45 -24.98
CA ARG A 297 7.22 14.70 -25.40
C ARG A 297 6.66 15.51 -24.24
N SER A 298 6.38 14.84 -23.13
CA SER A 298 5.88 15.49 -21.91
C SER A 298 6.43 14.85 -20.64
N VAL A 299 6.50 15.65 -19.58
CA VAL A 299 6.90 15.26 -18.22
C VAL A 299 5.72 15.50 -17.29
N PHE A 300 5.24 14.45 -16.64
CA PHE A 300 4.30 14.55 -15.52
C PHE A 300 5.06 14.52 -14.20
N VAL A 301 4.81 15.51 -13.33
CA VAL A 301 5.45 15.63 -12.03
C VAL A 301 4.45 15.41 -10.91
N SER A 302 4.76 14.47 -10.02
CA SER A 302 4.09 14.30 -8.73
C SER A 302 5.08 14.56 -7.61
N SER A 303 4.69 15.37 -6.63
CA SER A 303 5.52 15.70 -5.47
C SER A 303 4.67 15.83 -4.21
N ASP A 304 5.29 15.60 -3.04
CA ASP A 304 4.68 15.86 -1.75
C ASP A 304 4.80 17.33 -1.30
N ARG A 305 5.69 18.12 -1.92
CA ARG A 305 5.86 19.55 -1.62
C ARG A 305 6.12 20.37 -2.89
N ASN A 306 7.36 20.43 -3.36
CA ASN A 306 7.72 21.24 -4.52
C ASN A 306 7.74 20.38 -5.79
N HIS A 307 7.01 20.82 -6.82
CA HIS A 307 6.95 20.14 -8.11
C HIS A 307 8.04 20.60 -9.08
N TYR A 308 8.78 21.66 -8.75
CA TYR A 308 9.84 22.24 -9.57
C TYR A 308 9.41 22.50 -11.03
N ILE A 309 8.16 22.91 -11.25
CA ILE A 309 7.60 23.01 -12.61
C ILE A 309 8.34 24.05 -13.43
N ASP A 310 8.61 25.21 -12.88
CA ASP A 310 9.26 26.30 -13.60
C ASP A 310 10.74 25.99 -13.83
N GLU A 311 11.41 25.41 -12.83
CA GLU A 311 12.80 24.97 -12.92
C GLU A 311 12.98 23.83 -13.94
N LEU A 312 12.05 22.86 -13.98
CA LEU A 312 12.05 21.80 -14.97
C LEU A 312 11.76 22.34 -16.37
N LYS A 313 10.80 23.27 -16.53
CA LYS A 313 10.56 23.94 -17.82
C LYS A 313 11.80 24.66 -18.32
N GLN A 314 12.49 25.38 -17.45
CA GLN A 314 13.72 26.09 -17.79
C GLN A 314 14.84 25.10 -18.16
N GLY A 315 15.09 24.09 -17.35
CA GLY A 315 16.14 23.09 -17.59
C GLY A 315 15.91 22.23 -18.83
N LEU A 316 14.65 22.01 -19.21
CA LEU A 316 14.25 21.17 -20.36
C LEU A 316 13.85 21.98 -21.59
N ALA A 317 13.97 23.32 -21.55
CA ALA A 317 13.64 24.21 -22.67
C ALA A 317 14.30 23.81 -24.00
N PRO A 318 15.59 23.37 -24.04
CA PRO A 318 16.22 22.93 -25.29
C PRO A 318 15.53 21.74 -25.97
N LEU A 319 14.81 20.91 -25.19
CA LEU A 319 14.13 19.71 -25.70
C LEU A 319 12.71 20.00 -26.20
N ARG A 320 12.18 21.21 -25.98
CA ARG A 320 10.82 21.65 -26.39
C ARG A 320 9.71 20.69 -25.93
N ILE A 321 9.82 20.17 -24.72
CA ILE A 321 8.83 19.27 -24.11
C ILE A 321 7.91 20.03 -23.15
N THR A 322 6.72 19.50 -22.91
CA THR A 322 5.80 20.06 -21.90
C THR A 322 6.09 19.47 -20.51
N VAL A 323 5.92 20.27 -19.46
CA VAL A 323 6.06 19.84 -18.06
C VAL A 323 4.78 20.19 -17.32
N GLN A 324 4.13 19.19 -16.74
CA GLN A 324 2.81 19.30 -16.14
C GLN A 324 2.74 18.67 -14.75
N ARG A 325 1.91 19.27 -13.90
CA ARG A 325 1.41 18.69 -12.65
C ARG A 325 -0.11 18.73 -12.67
N ARG A 326 -0.76 17.89 -11.85
CA ARG A 326 -2.22 17.93 -11.70
C ARG A 326 -2.63 19.08 -10.76
N TYR A 327 -3.76 19.71 -11.04
CA TYR A 327 -4.48 20.55 -10.07
C TYR A 327 -6.00 20.27 -10.16
N PRO A 328 -6.71 20.09 -9.03
CA PRO A 328 -6.18 19.97 -7.66
C PRO A 328 -5.24 18.77 -7.51
N GLU A 329 -4.52 18.65 -6.40
CA GLU A 329 -3.70 17.47 -6.13
C GLU A 329 -4.57 16.28 -5.73
N ASN A 330 -4.21 15.07 -6.17
CA ASN A 330 -4.78 13.83 -5.66
C ASN A 330 -3.73 12.72 -5.75
N LEU A 331 -3.31 12.20 -4.59
CA LEU A 331 -2.27 11.18 -4.51
C LEU A 331 -2.59 9.96 -5.39
N HIS A 332 -3.79 9.39 -5.27
CA HIS A 332 -4.15 8.15 -5.94
C HIS A 332 -4.23 8.31 -7.47
N VAL A 333 -4.79 9.43 -7.94
CA VAL A 333 -4.82 9.76 -9.38
C VAL A 333 -3.41 10.00 -9.91
N ASN A 334 -2.57 10.74 -9.18
CA ASN A 334 -1.17 10.96 -9.58
C ASN A 334 -0.41 9.63 -9.68
N LEU A 335 -0.59 8.73 -8.71
CA LEU A 335 0.01 7.39 -8.74
C LEU A 335 -0.49 6.55 -9.93
N ALA A 336 -1.78 6.65 -10.27
CA ALA A 336 -2.32 6.01 -11.48
C ALA A 336 -1.70 6.58 -12.76
N ILE A 337 -1.53 7.91 -12.86
CA ILE A 337 -0.86 8.56 -14.01
C ILE A 337 0.59 8.07 -14.14
N LEU A 338 1.36 8.07 -13.04
CA LEU A 338 2.75 7.58 -13.01
C LEU A 338 2.85 6.10 -13.44
N SER A 339 1.86 5.28 -13.06
CA SER A 339 1.78 3.88 -13.46
C SER A 339 1.55 3.70 -14.98
N MET A 340 0.98 4.70 -15.65
CA MET A 340 0.64 4.71 -17.07
C MET A 340 1.65 5.45 -17.98
N ALA A 341 2.68 6.06 -17.38
CA ALA A 341 3.76 6.72 -18.11
C ALA A 341 4.54 5.75 -19.01
N ASP A 342 5.11 6.25 -20.10
CA ASP A 342 5.95 5.45 -21.00
C ASP A 342 7.29 5.13 -20.33
N HIS A 343 7.83 6.07 -19.53
CA HIS A 343 8.92 5.84 -18.59
C HIS A 343 8.61 6.45 -17.22
N PHE A 344 9.21 5.93 -16.14
CA PHE A 344 9.02 6.44 -14.79
C PHE A 344 10.38 6.67 -14.10
N ILE A 345 10.57 7.82 -13.44
CA ILE A 345 11.67 8.06 -12.51
C ILE A 345 11.14 8.22 -11.09
N GLY A 346 11.52 7.31 -10.20
CA GLY A 346 11.16 7.38 -8.80
C GLY A 346 12.27 7.95 -7.90
N ASN A 347 11.87 8.52 -6.77
CA ASN A 347 12.76 8.69 -5.63
C ASN A 347 13.06 7.31 -4.97
N CYS A 348 14.33 7.04 -4.66
CA CYS A 348 14.85 5.73 -4.25
C CYS A 348 14.27 5.25 -2.90
N VAL A 349 14.20 6.12 -1.89
CA VAL A 349 13.73 5.74 -0.54
C VAL A 349 12.20 5.73 -0.41
N SER A 350 11.48 6.27 -1.38
CA SER A 350 10.03 6.42 -1.28
C SER A 350 9.27 5.09 -1.43
N THR A 351 8.44 4.76 -0.44
CA THR A 351 7.48 3.65 -0.56
C THR A 351 6.38 3.91 -1.61
N LEU A 352 6.10 5.16 -1.96
CA LEU A 352 5.23 5.51 -3.09
C LEU A 352 5.91 5.19 -4.44
N SER A 353 7.18 5.56 -4.62
CA SER A 353 7.94 5.15 -5.81
C SER A 353 8.05 3.63 -5.91
N ALA A 354 8.24 2.95 -4.77
CA ALA A 354 8.27 1.49 -4.70
C ALA A 354 6.96 0.85 -5.17
N PHE A 355 5.83 1.40 -4.73
CA PHE A 355 4.51 1.01 -5.21
C PHE A 355 4.40 1.16 -6.73
N ILE A 356 4.81 2.32 -7.30
CA ILE A 356 4.73 2.57 -8.75
C ILE A 356 5.64 1.62 -9.53
N TYR A 357 6.89 1.46 -9.10
CA TYR A 357 7.83 0.52 -9.71
C TYR A 357 7.22 -0.88 -9.79
N ARG A 358 6.70 -1.41 -8.68
CA ARG A 358 6.06 -2.73 -8.66
C ARG A 358 4.80 -2.78 -9.51
N HIS A 359 3.98 -1.72 -9.50
CA HIS A 359 2.76 -1.69 -10.32
C HIS A 359 3.10 -1.74 -11.81
N ARG A 360 4.10 -0.96 -12.25
CA ARG A 360 4.61 -0.97 -13.63
C ARG A 360 5.24 -2.31 -14.02
N LYS A 361 5.91 -2.97 -13.07
CA LYS A 361 6.57 -4.26 -13.27
C LYS A 361 5.60 -5.45 -13.32
N TYR A 362 4.60 -5.48 -12.44
CA TYR A 362 3.78 -6.67 -12.20
C TYR A 362 2.32 -6.55 -12.62
N ALA A 363 1.74 -5.34 -12.66
CA ALA A 363 0.33 -5.19 -12.97
C ALA A 363 0.06 -5.30 -14.48
N SER A 364 0.95 -4.86 -15.36
CA SER A 364 0.72 -5.05 -16.80
C SER A 364 1.25 -6.41 -17.27
N SER A 365 0.66 -6.97 -18.33
CA SER A 365 1.19 -8.18 -18.99
C SER A 365 2.59 -7.93 -19.58
N ILE A 366 2.83 -6.70 -20.01
CA ILE A 366 4.14 -6.21 -20.44
C ILE A 366 4.68 -5.27 -19.35
N PRO A 367 5.77 -5.64 -18.66
CA PRO A 367 6.43 -4.76 -17.71
C PRO A 367 6.85 -3.44 -18.37
N ARG A 368 6.60 -2.31 -17.72
CA ARG A 368 7.02 -0.99 -18.20
C ARG A 368 8.33 -0.54 -17.55
N PRO A 369 9.24 0.10 -18.30
CA PRO A 369 10.54 0.50 -17.78
C PRO A 369 10.41 1.57 -16.69
N SER A 370 11.32 1.54 -15.71
CA SER A 370 11.42 2.50 -14.62
C SER A 370 12.89 2.69 -14.27
N SER A 371 13.26 3.87 -13.78
CA SER A 371 14.57 4.19 -13.21
C SER A 371 14.39 4.97 -11.90
N PHE A 372 15.50 5.24 -11.22
CA PHE A 372 15.51 6.06 -10.00
C PHE A 372 16.50 7.21 -10.15
N PHE A 373 16.21 8.33 -9.48
CA PHE A 373 17.12 9.47 -9.46
C PHE A 373 18.47 9.12 -8.83
N ALA A 374 19.53 9.74 -9.35
CA ALA A 374 20.92 9.52 -8.93
C ALA A 374 21.43 8.08 -9.08
N GLN A 375 20.66 7.22 -9.76
CA GLN A 375 21.02 5.83 -9.97
C GLN A 375 21.93 5.70 -11.20
N ASN A 376 23.23 5.60 -10.96
CA ASN A 376 24.22 5.46 -12.03
C ASN A 376 24.30 4.03 -12.64
N TYR A 377 23.75 3.02 -11.95
CA TYR A 377 23.76 1.62 -12.41
C TYR A 377 22.39 1.20 -12.93
N PHE A 378 22.35 0.61 -14.13
CA PHE A 378 21.16 -0.09 -14.59
C PHE A 378 20.93 -1.33 -13.71
N ILE A 379 19.76 -1.40 -13.08
CA ILE A 379 19.23 -2.66 -12.58
C ILE A 379 18.88 -3.52 -13.81
N LYS A 380 19.85 -4.28 -14.33
CA LYS A 380 19.53 -5.51 -15.04
C LYS A 380 19.21 -6.57 -13.99
N ASN A 381 18.06 -6.47 -13.32
CA ASN A 381 17.59 -7.55 -12.45
C ASN A 381 17.20 -8.74 -13.34
N ARG A 382 18.17 -9.63 -13.57
CA ARG A 382 17.91 -11.02 -13.98
C ARG A 382 17.30 -11.84 -12.83
N ASP A 383 17.45 -11.41 -11.58
CA ASP A 383 17.20 -12.26 -10.40
C ASP A 383 16.07 -11.76 -9.49
N GLU A 384 15.03 -11.13 -10.05
CA GLU A 384 13.71 -11.05 -9.37
C GLU A 384 12.69 -12.04 -9.97
N LEU A 385 13.18 -13.03 -10.73
CA LEU A 385 12.59 -14.36 -10.91
C LEU A 385 13.44 -15.35 -10.12
#